data_AF-A0A1Q3VAV6-F1
#
_entry.id   AF-A0A1Q3VAV6-F1
#
_cell.length_a   1.000
_cell.length_b   1.000
_cell.length_c   1.000
_cell.angle_alpha   90.00
_cell.angle_beta   90.00
_cell.angle_gamma   90.00
#
_symmetry.space_group_name_H-M   'P 1'
#
loop_
_entity.id
_entity.type
_entity.pdbx_description
1 polymer ?
#
loop_
_entity_poly.entity_id
_entity_poly.type
_entity_poly.pdbx_seq_one_letter_code
_entity_poly.pdbx_strand_id
1 'polypeptide(L)'
;MRKGFQFTFHFLGNSLIEIEGNRAACETYFVGYHRLHPEADGTEKDVLFGGRYLGVHESRNRGPWLIAKRMVVHDWNRLDRVTELWPSVEAFEQGVHTGGNTDFVYHLLK
;
A
#
# COMPACT_ATOMS: atom_id res chain seq x y z
N MET A 1 3.59 0.94 -21.28
CA MET A 1 3.50 0.22 -20.00
C MET A 1 3.45 1.24 -18.88
N ARG A 2 2.52 1.13 -17.93
CA ARG A 2 2.63 1.91 -16.69
C ARG A 2 3.93 1.46 -16.02
N LYS A 3 4.91 2.35 -15.91
CA LYS A 3 6.08 2.09 -15.06
C LYS A 3 5.52 1.98 -13.63
N GLY A 4 5.57 0.77 -13.07
CA GLY A 4 5.14 0.52 -11.70
C GLY A 4 6.12 1.12 -10.69
N PHE A 5 5.96 0.74 -9.42
CA PHE A 5 6.95 0.98 -8.38
C PHE A 5 7.80 -0.28 -8.18
N GLN A 6 9.06 -0.13 -7.79
CA GLN A 6 9.92 -1.26 -7.41
C GLN A 6 9.33 -2.00 -6.21
N PHE A 7 8.90 -1.25 -5.21
CA PHE A 7 8.17 -1.75 -4.05
C PHE A 7 7.20 -0.69 -3.55
N THR A 8 6.14 -1.17 -2.89
CA THR A 8 5.13 -0.35 -2.24
C THR A 8 4.82 -0.91 -0.87
N PHE A 9 4.69 -0.05 0.13
CA PHE A 9 4.28 -0.40 1.47
C PHE A 9 3.22 0.59 1.94
N HIS A 10 2.09 0.10 2.44
CA HIS A 10 1.01 0.93 2.96
C HIS A 10 0.77 0.60 4.42
N PHE A 11 1.06 1.56 5.29
CA PHE A 11 0.69 1.48 6.69
C PHE A 11 -0.67 2.14 6.88
N LEU A 12 -1.63 1.40 7.40
CA LEU A 12 -2.96 1.91 7.72
C LEU A 12 -3.02 2.34 9.18
N GLY A 13 -3.52 3.55 9.41
CA GLY A 13 -3.71 4.12 10.74
C GLY A 13 -5.17 4.06 11.18
N ASN A 14 -5.57 5.07 11.95
CA ASN A 14 -6.90 5.17 12.54
C ASN A 14 -8.00 5.08 11.48
N SER A 15 -9.11 4.44 11.86
CA SER A 15 -10.30 4.34 11.02
C SER A 15 -11.53 4.87 11.75
N LEU A 16 -12.38 5.60 11.02
CA LEU A 16 -13.73 5.98 11.43
C LEU A 16 -14.72 5.22 10.55
N ILE A 17 -15.71 4.56 11.16
CA ILE A 17 -16.66 3.71 10.45
C ILE A 17 -18.08 3.98 10.95
N GLU A 18 -18.96 4.32 10.02
CA GLU A 18 -20.40 4.49 10.22
C GLU A 18 -21.12 3.32 9.53
N ILE A 19 -21.93 2.55 10.28
CA ILE A 19 -22.62 1.36 9.76
C ILE A 19 -24.12 1.62 9.65
N GLU A 20 -24.68 1.39 8.47
CA GLU A 20 -26.11 1.48 8.18
C GLU A 20 -26.59 0.15 7.58
N GLY A 21 -27.16 -0.71 8.43
CA GLY A 21 -27.64 -2.03 8.02
C GLY A 21 -26.51 -2.90 7.47
N ASN A 22 -26.53 -3.16 6.16
CA ASN A 22 -25.54 -3.99 5.48
C ASN A 22 -24.51 -3.18 4.66
N ARG A 23 -24.46 -1.86 4.86
CA ARG A 23 -23.51 -0.94 4.24
C ARG A 23 -22.76 -0.16 5.32
N ALA A 24 -21.54 0.25 5.02
CA ALA A 24 -20.74 1.08 5.92
C ALA A 24 -19.95 2.12 5.13
N ALA A 25 -19.89 3.35 5.65
CA ALA A 25 -18.97 4.38 5.20
C ALA A 25 -17.73 4.34 6.09
N CYS A 26 -16.55 4.25 5.48
CA CYS A 26 -15.28 4.11 6.19
C CYS A 26 -14.30 5.21 5.75
N GLU A 27 -13.67 5.87 6.70
CA GLU A 27 -12.44 6.65 6.51
C GLU A 27 -11.30 5.90 7.20
N THR A 28 -10.19 5.67 6.50
CA THR A 28 -8.96 5.09 7.09
C THR A 28 -7.75 5.92 6.67
N TYR A 29 -6.99 6.44 7.64
CA TYR A 29 -5.72 7.11 7.34
C TYR A 29 -4.69 6.12 6.82
N PHE A 30 -3.80 6.57 5.93
CA PHE A 30 -2.68 5.77 5.46
C PHE A 30 -1.41 6.60 5.30
N VAL A 31 -0.28 5.92 5.43
CA VAL A 31 1.02 6.37 4.93
C VAL A 31 1.53 5.33 3.93
N GLY A 32 1.76 5.76 2.69
CA GLY A 32 2.25 4.94 1.60
C GLY A 32 3.70 5.26 1.26
N TYR A 33 4.58 4.27 1.32
CA TYR A 33 5.98 4.35 0.89
C TYR A 33 6.14 3.63 -0.45
N HIS A 34 6.74 4.30 -1.42
CA HIS A 34 6.93 3.76 -2.75
C HIS A 34 8.33 4.05 -3.26
N ARG A 35 8.98 3.06 -3.85
CA ARG A 35 10.24 3.26 -4.57
C ARG A 35 10.00 3.34 -6.06
N LEU A 36 10.38 4.44 -6.69
CA LEU A 36 10.38 4.54 -8.16
C LEU A 36 11.46 3.62 -8.75
N HIS A 37 11.23 3.10 -9.96
CA HIS A 37 12.31 2.49 -10.74
C HIS A 37 13.42 3.53 -11.01
N PRO A 38 14.69 3.10 -11.10
CA PRO A 38 15.79 4.02 -11.38
C PRO A 38 15.55 4.76 -12.71
N GLU A 39 15.95 6.02 -12.74
CA GLU A 39 16.07 6.78 -13.99
C GLU A 39 17.24 6.25 -14.85
N ALA A 40 17.40 6.77 -16.07
CA ALA A 40 18.42 6.28 -16.99
C ALA A 40 19.86 6.47 -16.45
N ASP A 41 20.06 7.44 -15.55
CA ASP A 41 21.31 7.73 -14.86
C ASP A 41 21.49 6.90 -13.57
N GLY A 42 20.57 5.98 -13.26
CA GLY A 42 20.56 5.19 -12.05
C GLY A 42 19.98 5.90 -10.82
N THR A 43 19.48 7.13 -10.95
CA THR A 43 18.90 7.86 -9.82
C THR A 43 17.60 7.20 -9.36
N GLU A 44 17.52 6.88 -8.07
CA GLU A 44 16.32 6.39 -7.40
C GLU A 44 15.67 7.47 -6.51
N LYS A 45 14.34 7.39 -6.38
CA LYS A 45 13.54 8.29 -5.54
C LYS A 45 12.49 7.51 -4.77
N ASP A 46 12.28 7.91 -3.51
CA ASP A 46 11.14 7.50 -2.70
C ASP A 46 10.00 8.50 -2.81
N VAL A 47 8.79 7.97 -2.93
CA VAL A 47 7.56 8.74 -2.82
C VAL A 47 6.84 8.32 -1.54
N LEU A 48 6.68 9.30 -0.64
CA LEU A 48 5.88 9.14 0.58
C LEU A 48 4.55 9.84 0.36
N PHE A 49 3.46 9.14 0.64
CA PHE A 49 2.10 9.67 0.55
C PHE A 49 1.43 9.58 1.91
N GLY A 50 0.81 10.67 2.34
CA GLY A 50 -0.14 10.67 3.44
C GLY A 50 -1.52 11.01 2.94
N GLY A 51 -2.51 10.26 3.40
CA GLY A 51 -3.87 10.48 2.96
C GLY A 51 -4.89 9.65 3.71
N ARG A 52 -6.08 9.58 3.13
CA ARG A 52 -7.19 8.78 3.62
C ARG A 52 -7.79 7.92 2.51
N TYR A 53 -8.06 6.67 2.83
CA TYR A 53 -8.97 5.85 2.05
C TYR A 53 -10.39 6.11 2.53
N LEU A 54 -11.19 6.74 1.68
CA LEU A 54 -12.64 6.81 1.87
C LEU A 54 -13.28 5.65 1.13
N GLY A 55 -14.10 4.87 1.81
CA GLY A 55 -14.66 3.64 1.28
C GLY A 55 -16.13 3.47 1.60
N VAL A 56 -16.81 2.76 0.70
CA VAL A 56 -18.08 2.12 1.02
C VAL A 56 -17.80 0.62 1.09
N HIS A 57 -18.15 0.02 2.22
CA HIS A 57 -18.09 -1.41 2.43
C HIS A 57 -19.51 -1.98 2.46
N GLU A 58 -19.69 -3.20 1.97
CA GLU A 58 -21.00 -3.86 1.94
C GLU A 58 -20.89 -5.33 2.32
N SER A 59 -21.83 -5.81 3.11
CA SER A 59 -22.10 -7.24 3.32
C SER A 59 -23.35 -7.62 2.52
N ARG A 60 -23.20 -8.52 1.54
CA ARG A 60 -24.31 -8.95 0.65
C ARG A 60 -24.76 -10.34 1.05
N ASN A 61 -26.08 -10.57 1.10
CA ASN A 61 -26.68 -11.86 1.45
C ASN A 61 -26.16 -12.45 2.77
N ARG A 62 -25.88 -11.60 3.77
CA ARG A 62 -25.24 -11.98 5.05
C ARG A 62 -23.85 -12.61 4.91
N GLY A 63 -23.15 -12.34 3.80
CA GLY A 63 -21.77 -12.75 3.55
C GLY A 63 -20.72 -11.82 4.18
N PRO A 64 -19.44 -11.99 3.85
CA PRO A 64 -18.37 -11.13 4.37
C PRO A 64 -18.52 -9.68 3.91
N TRP A 65 -17.96 -8.75 4.68
CA TRP A 65 -17.83 -7.35 4.28
C TRP A 65 -16.75 -7.22 3.21
N LEU A 66 -17.09 -6.61 2.08
CA LEU A 66 -16.17 -6.34 0.98
C LEU A 66 -16.16 -4.85 0.65
N ILE A 67 -15.08 -4.39 0.04
CA ILE A 67 -14.95 -3.00 -0.44
C ILE A 67 -15.81 -2.86 -1.71
N ALA A 68 -16.91 -2.12 -1.62
CA ALA A 68 -17.77 -1.82 -2.77
C ALA A 68 -17.26 -0.62 -3.57
N LYS A 69 -16.68 0.38 -2.89
CA LYS A 69 -16.05 1.55 -3.50
C LYS A 69 -14.88 2.01 -2.65
N ARG A 70 -13.84 2.50 -3.30
CA ARG A 70 -12.73 3.20 -2.64
C ARG A 70 -12.35 4.46 -3.41
N MET A 71 -12.12 5.52 -2.69
CA MET A 71 -11.53 6.78 -3.14
C MET A 71 -10.31 7.05 -2.27
N VAL A 72 -9.25 7.54 -2.91
CA VAL A 72 -8.07 8.04 -2.20
C VAL A 72 -8.22 9.54 -2.08
N VAL A 73 -8.19 10.04 -0.85
CA VAL A 73 -7.99 11.46 -0.56
C VAL A 73 -6.51 11.64 -0.27
N HIS A 74 -5.87 12.46 -1.09
CA HIS A 74 -4.48 12.83 -0.93
C HIS A 74 -4.40 14.06 -0.01
N ASP A 75 -3.77 13.90 1.14
CA ASP A 75 -3.61 15.00 2.09
C ASP A 75 -2.23 15.68 1.90
N TRP A 76 -1.16 14.89 1.73
CA TRP A 76 0.20 15.39 1.47
C TRP A 76 1.11 14.33 0.84
N ASN A 77 2.24 14.77 0.25
CA ASN A 77 3.30 13.87 -0.17
C ASN A 77 4.70 14.46 0.02
N ARG A 78 5.71 13.59 -0.06
CA ARG A 78 7.12 13.94 -0.24
C ARG A 78 7.71 13.11 -1.37
N LEU A 79 8.73 13.67 -2.01
CA LEU A 79 9.55 12.99 -3.01
C LEU A 79 11.01 13.22 -2.64
N ASP A 80 11.70 12.16 -2.23
CA ASP A 80 13.04 12.23 -1.70
C ASP A 80 14.00 11.41 -2.58
N ARG A 81 15.20 11.94 -2.84
CA ARG A 81 16.25 11.19 -3.54
C ARG A 81 16.83 10.15 -2.60
N VAL A 82 17.09 8.96 -3.14
CA VAL A 82 17.77 7.89 -2.42
C VAL A 82 19.26 8.13 -2.56
N THR A 83 19.93 8.37 -1.44
CA THR A 83 21.36 8.69 -1.41
C THR A 83 22.21 7.52 -0.94
N GLU A 84 21.64 6.66 -0.12
CA GLU A 84 22.31 5.48 0.43
C GLU A 84 21.29 4.38 0.76
N LEU A 85 21.76 3.14 0.75
CA LEU A 85 21.07 2.00 1.34
C LEU A 85 21.76 1.64 2.64
N TRP A 86 21.03 1.03 3.57
CA TRP A 86 21.65 0.51 4.78
C TRP A 86 22.68 -0.58 4.42
N PRO A 87 23.94 -0.53 4.92
CA PRO A 87 25.05 -1.37 4.43
C PRO A 87 24.85 -2.89 4.51
N SER A 88 23.80 -3.38 5.17
CA SER A 88 23.54 -4.81 5.34
C SER A 88 22.15 -5.22 4.86
N VAL A 89 21.49 -4.39 4.05
CA VAL A 89 20.15 -4.73 3.53
C VAL A 89 20.13 -6.06 2.77
N GLU A 90 21.22 -6.40 2.06
CA GLU A 90 21.37 -7.64 1.30
C GLU A 90 21.42 -8.91 2.19
N ALA A 91 21.69 -8.76 3.49
CA ALA A 91 21.65 -9.89 4.42
C ALA A 91 20.22 -10.36 4.74
N PHE A 92 19.20 -9.63 4.28
CA PHE A 92 17.79 -9.93 4.48
C PHE A 92 17.15 -10.42 3.19
N GLU A 93 16.23 -11.37 3.32
CA GLU A 93 15.36 -11.78 2.23
C GLU A 93 14.52 -10.59 1.75
N GLN A 94 14.61 -10.28 0.46
CA GLN A 94 13.95 -9.13 -0.14
C GLN A 94 12.55 -9.51 -0.61
N GLY A 95 11.54 -8.78 -0.15
CA GLY A 95 10.16 -8.93 -0.62
C GLY A 95 10.03 -8.46 -2.07
N VAL A 96 9.57 -9.34 -2.97
CA VAL A 96 9.29 -9.00 -4.37
C VAL A 96 7.81 -9.16 -4.65
N HIS A 97 7.15 -8.08 -5.05
CA HIS A 97 5.74 -8.13 -5.47
C HIS A 97 5.63 -8.64 -6.92
N THR A 98 5.55 -9.96 -7.10
CA THR A 98 5.45 -10.59 -8.43
C THR A 98 4.02 -10.68 -8.97
N GLY A 99 3.01 -10.31 -8.17
CA GLY A 99 1.59 -10.43 -8.54
C GLY A 99 1.01 -11.85 -8.44
N GLY A 100 1.78 -12.83 -7.95
CA GLY A 100 1.32 -14.19 -7.62
C GLY A 100 1.40 -14.50 -6.12
N ASN A 101 1.06 -15.73 -5.73
CA ASN A 101 1.22 -16.24 -4.35
C ASN A 101 2.69 -16.58 -4.03
N THR A 102 3.62 -15.68 -4.33
CA THR A 102 5.06 -15.86 -4.07
C THR A 102 5.52 -15.13 -2.81
N ASP A 103 4.60 -14.49 -2.09
CA ASP A 103 4.93 -13.82 -0.83
C ASP A 103 5.33 -14.87 0.22
N PHE A 104 6.39 -14.56 0.98
CA PHE A 104 6.93 -15.44 2.03
C PHE A 104 5.85 -15.95 2.97
N VAL A 105 4.83 -15.15 3.30
CA VAL A 105 3.76 -15.53 4.23
C VAL A 105 3.03 -16.81 3.82
N TYR A 106 2.88 -17.06 2.52
CA TYR A 106 2.19 -18.25 2.00
C TYR A 106 3.02 -19.53 2.07
N HIS A 107 4.30 -19.42 2.47
CA HIS A 107 5.25 -20.52 2.54
C HIS A 107 5.71 -20.84 3.97
N LEU A 108 5.32 -20.04 4.98
CA LEU A 108 5.77 -20.21 6.37
C LEU A 108 5.21 -21.46 7.07
N LEU A 109 4.06 -21.96 6.63
CA LEU A 109 3.34 -23.07 7.27
C LEU A 109 3.40 -24.38 6.46
N LYS A 110 4.28 -24.45 5.46
CA LYS A 110 4.48 -25.66 4.65
C LYS A 110 5.57 -26.54 5.24
#